data_AF-A0AAJ6K0Q3-F1
#
_entry.id   AF-A0AAJ6K0Q3-F1
#
_cell.length_a   1.000
_cell.length_b   1.000
_cell.length_c   1.000
_cell.angle_alpha   90.00
_cell.angle_beta   90.00
_cell.angle_gamma   90.00
#
_symmetry.space_group_name_H-M   'P 1'
#
loop_
_entity.id
_entity.type
_entity.pdbx_description
1 polymer ?
#
loop_
_entity_poly.entity_id
_entity_poly.type
_entity_poly.pdbx_seq_one_letter_code
_entity_poly.pdbx_strand_id
1 'polypeptide(L)'
;MTRSKKNLQIKKRKKILFFTKGYIGRKKNCFKLSKQYYLRSLNKKYISKKLKKRIFSKKKNILINIIFRIYFGLSYNKIIFLLRKNCCTINKLKIIFLLLKTTI
;
A
#
# COMPACT_ATOMS: atom_id res chain seq x y z
N MET A 1 -50.37 -13.46 -8.68
CA MET A 1 -48.97 -12.96 -8.83
C MET A 1 -48.20 -13.88 -9.79
N THR A 2 -47.41 -13.34 -10.72
CA THR A 2 -46.62 -14.14 -11.68
C THR A 2 -45.25 -14.55 -11.14
N ARG A 3 -44.82 -15.80 -11.37
CA ARG A 3 -43.51 -16.31 -10.92
C ARG A 3 -42.36 -15.69 -11.72
N SER A 4 -41.47 -14.97 -11.04
CA SER A 4 -40.29 -14.33 -11.68
C SER A 4 -39.09 -15.29 -11.82
N LYS A 5 -38.32 -15.15 -12.91
CA LYS A 5 -37.09 -15.93 -13.18
C LYS A 5 -35.84 -15.26 -12.58
N LYS A 6 -34.91 -16.04 -12.01
CA LYS A 6 -33.74 -15.56 -11.22
C LYS A 6 -32.50 -15.15 -12.05
N ASN A 7 -32.66 -14.54 -13.23
CA ASN A 7 -31.55 -14.20 -14.13
C ASN A 7 -30.53 -13.20 -13.54
N LEU A 8 -30.99 -12.25 -12.72
CA LEU A 8 -30.15 -11.26 -12.03
C LEU A 8 -29.14 -11.91 -11.08
N GLN A 9 -29.51 -13.00 -10.42
CA GLN A 9 -28.64 -13.68 -9.46
C GLN A 9 -27.44 -14.34 -10.18
N ILE A 10 -27.65 -14.87 -11.39
CA ILE A 10 -26.59 -15.47 -12.21
C ILE A 10 -25.57 -14.40 -12.64
N LYS A 11 -26.03 -13.21 -13.06
CA LYS A 11 -25.13 -12.09 -13.42
C LYS A 11 -24.23 -11.68 -12.24
N LYS A 12 -24.77 -11.61 -11.01
CA LYS A 12 -23.98 -11.32 -9.80
C LYS A 12 -22.91 -12.37 -9.52
N ARG A 13 -23.20 -13.67 -9.74
CA ARG A 13 -22.23 -14.76 -9.57
C ARG A 13 -21.06 -14.66 -10.54
N LYS A 14 -21.34 -14.38 -11.82
CA LYS A 14 -20.32 -14.20 -12.87
C LYS A 14 -19.36 -13.04 -12.53
N LYS A 15 -19.87 -11.92 -12.00
CA LYS A 15 -19.02 -10.78 -11.57
C LYS A 15 -18.02 -11.18 -10.48
N ILE A 16 -18.47 -11.91 -9.46
CA ILE A 16 -17.58 -12.36 -8.37
C ILE A 16 -16.50 -13.31 -8.90
N LEU A 17 -16.87 -14.27 -9.76
CA LEU A 17 -15.91 -15.20 -10.36
C LEU A 17 -14.88 -14.48 -11.24
N PHE A 18 -15.28 -13.42 -11.94
CA PHE A 18 -14.37 -12.57 -12.70
C PHE A 18 -13.29 -11.93 -11.83
N PHE A 19 -13.66 -11.37 -10.67
CA PHE A 19 -12.69 -10.79 -9.74
C PHE A 19 -11.78 -11.83 -9.08
N THR A 20 -12.20 -13.09 -8.99
CA THR A 20 -11.42 -14.16 -8.32
C THR A 20 -10.61 -15.03 -9.26
N LYS A 21 -10.49 -14.72 -10.56
CA LYS A 21 -9.78 -15.56 -11.56
C LYS A 21 -8.35 -15.96 -11.16
N GLY A 22 -7.63 -15.08 -10.47
CA GLY A 22 -6.26 -15.33 -10.01
C GLY A 22 -6.13 -16.09 -8.68
N TYR A 23 -7.23 -16.55 -8.08
CA TYR A 23 -7.17 -17.29 -6.83
C TYR A 23 -6.73 -18.75 -7.07
N ILE A 24 -6.00 -19.30 -6.11
CA ILE A 24 -5.45 -20.66 -6.19
C ILE A 24 -6.55 -21.70 -5.95
N GLY A 25 -6.53 -22.79 -6.73
CA GLY A 25 -7.40 -23.97 -6.57
C GLY A 25 -8.89 -23.69 -6.75
N ARG A 26 -9.74 -24.26 -5.89
CA ARG A 26 -11.21 -24.12 -5.97
C ARG A 26 -11.72 -22.71 -5.70
N LYS A 27 -10.89 -21.80 -5.18
CA LYS A 27 -11.27 -20.43 -4.82
C LYS A 27 -11.56 -19.54 -6.03
N LYS A 28 -11.07 -19.88 -7.22
CA LYS A 28 -11.38 -19.17 -8.48
C LYS A 28 -12.66 -19.67 -9.18
N ASN A 29 -13.04 -20.94 -8.96
CA ASN A 29 -14.10 -21.60 -9.73
C ASN A 29 -15.40 -21.81 -8.91
N CYS A 30 -15.28 -22.14 -7.61
CA CYS A 30 -16.44 -22.43 -6.77
C CYS A 30 -17.02 -21.16 -6.13
N PHE A 31 -18.19 -20.71 -6.60
CA PHE A 31 -18.82 -19.45 -6.17
C PHE A 31 -18.87 -19.21 -4.65
N LYS A 32 -19.22 -20.24 -3.86
CA LYS A 32 -19.32 -20.15 -2.39
C LYS A 32 -17.97 -19.76 -1.77
N LEU A 33 -16.90 -20.45 -2.16
CA LEU A 33 -15.53 -20.16 -1.75
C LEU A 33 -15.06 -18.82 -2.31
N SER A 34 -15.26 -18.59 -3.60
CA SER A 34 -14.87 -17.34 -4.26
C SER A 34 -15.44 -16.12 -3.54
N LYS A 35 -16.72 -16.14 -3.17
CA LYS A 35 -17.38 -15.05 -2.43
C LYS A 35 -16.73 -14.83 -1.06
N GLN A 36 -16.48 -15.89 -0.29
CA GLN A 36 -15.87 -15.79 1.04
C GLN A 36 -14.46 -15.20 0.98
N TYR A 37 -13.63 -15.68 0.05
CA TYR A 37 -12.28 -15.16 -0.12
C TYR A 37 -12.26 -13.76 -0.73
N TYR A 38 -13.18 -13.44 -1.63
CA TYR A 38 -13.33 -12.10 -2.18
C TYR A 38 -13.58 -11.07 -1.08
N LEU A 39 -14.51 -11.33 -0.16
CA LEU A 39 -14.79 -10.44 0.98
C LEU A 39 -13.55 -10.27 1.89
N ARG A 40 -12.85 -11.37 2.21
CA ARG A 40 -11.60 -11.32 3.00
C ARG A 40 -10.52 -10.49 2.31
N SER A 41 -10.37 -10.63 0.99
CA SER A 41 -9.39 -9.86 0.22
C SER A 41 -9.74 -8.37 0.15
N LEU A 42 -11.03 -8.01 0.08
CA LEU A 42 -11.45 -6.60 0.16
C LEU A 42 -11.08 -5.98 1.51
N ASN A 43 -11.31 -6.70 2.61
CA ASN A 43 -10.92 -6.24 3.95
C ASN A 43 -9.41 -6.05 4.05
N LYS A 44 -8.63 -7.04 3.58
CA LYS A 44 -7.16 -6.93 3.50
C LYS A 44 -6.70 -5.76 2.63
N LYS A 45 -7.34 -5.50 1.49
CA LYS A 45 -7.05 -4.37 0.59
C LYS A 45 -7.27 -3.02 1.29
N TYR A 46 -8.33 -2.90 2.08
CA TYR A 46 -8.59 -1.70 2.86
C TYR A 46 -7.48 -1.43 3.89
N ILE A 47 -7.13 -2.46 4.66
CA ILE A 47 -6.06 -2.37 5.68
C ILE A 47 -4.72 -2.07 5.02
N SER A 48 -4.37 -2.77 3.93
CA SER A 48 -3.09 -2.61 3.25
C SER A 48 -2.90 -1.21 2.65
N LYS A 49 -3.97 -0.55 2.16
CA LYS A 49 -3.90 0.86 1.73
C LYS A 49 -3.43 1.79 2.85
N LYS A 50 -3.91 1.58 4.09
CA LYS A 50 -3.49 2.36 5.27
C LYS A 50 -2.05 2.01 5.67
N LEU A 51 -1.70 0.72 5.70
CA LEU A 51 -0.36 0.26 6.04
C LEU A 51 0.70 0.71 5.03
N LYS A 52 0.38 0.72 3.74
CA LYS A 52 1.29 1.17 2.66
C LYS A 52 1.82 2.58 2.93
N LYS A 53 0.97 3.51 3.39
CA LYS A 53 1.37 4.87 3.77
C LYS A 53 2.39 4.86 4.93
N ARG A 54 2.15 4.05 5.97
CA ARG A 54 3.06 3.91 7.13
C ARG A 54 4.39 3.28 6.75
N ILE A 55 4.36 2.20 5.95
CA ILE A 55 5.56 1.50 5.47
C ILE A 55 6.43 2.44 4.65
N PHE A 56 5.86 3.23 3.73
CA PHE A 56 6.63 4.21 2.98
C PHE A 56 7.25 5.28 3.87
N SER A 57 6.51 5.81 4.85
CA SER A 57 7.06 6.78 5.79
C SER A 57 8.22 6.19 6.61
N LYS A 58 8.09 4.95 7.08
CA LYS A 58 9.16 4.23 7.78
C LYS A 58 10.39 4.04 6.88
N LYS A 59 10.19 3.57 5.64
CA LYS A 59 11.27 3.39 4.66
C LYS A 59 12.02 4.70 4.38
N LYS A 60 11.30 5.82 4.23
CA LYS A 60 11.93 7.14 4.01
C LYS A 60 12.82 7.54 5.19
N ASN A 61 12.36 7.37 6.43
CA ASN A 61 13.19 7.66 7.60
C ASN A 61 14.46 6.79 7.61
N ILE A 62 14.33 5.50 7.30
CA ILE A 62 15.45 4.56 7.25
C ILE A 62 16.45 4.99 6.19
N LEU A 63 16.00 5.26 4.96
CA LEU A 63 16.88 5.67 3.86
C LEU A 63 17.63 6.96 4.18
N ILE A 64 16.93 7.98 4.66
CA ILE A 64 17.54 9.25 5.09
C ILE A 64 18.60 8.97 6.17
N ASN A 65 18.25 8.19 7.18
CA ASN A 65 19.18 7.89 8.27
C ASN A 65 20.43 7.15 7.80
N ILE A 66 20.29 6.16 6.90
CA ILE A 66 21.43 5.42 6.33
C ILE A 66 22.35 6.36 5.57
N ILE A 67 21.80 7.12 4.61
CA ILE A 67 22.60 8.01 3.75
C ILE A 67 23.33 9.06 4.59
N PHE A 68 22.62 9.74 5.49
CA PHE A 68 23.25 10.77 6.30
C PHE A 68 24.31 10.24 7.26
N ARG A 69 24.13 9.02 7.78
CA ARG A 69 25.14 8.40 8.65
C ARG A 69 26.40 8.04 7.88
N ILE A 70 26.27 7.60 6.62
CA ILE A 70 27.39 7.22 5.77
C ILE A 70 28.17 8.45 5.28
N TYR A 71 27.48 9.46 4.72
CA TYR A 71 28.16 10.58 4.06
C TYR A 71 28.49 11.75 4.99
N PHE A 72 27.67 12.00 6.01
CA PHE A 72 27.79 13.18 6.88
C PHE A 72 28.06 12.83 8.35
N GLY A 73 28.06 11.55 8.73
CA GLY A 73 28.24 11.10 10.12
C GLY A 73 27.11 11.55 11.09
N LEU A 74 25.99 12.07 10.58
CA LEU A 74 24.90 12.63 11.38
C LEU A 74 23.75 11.62 11.55
N SER A 75 23.10 11.65 12.71
CA SER A 75 21.88 10.88 12.96
C SER A 75 20.63 11.64 12.51
N TYR A 76 19.59 10.90 12.09
CA TYR A 76 18.31 11.45 11.61
C TYR A 76 17.72 12.55 12.52
N ASN A 77 17.76 12.36 13.84
CA ASN A 77 17.21 13.33 14.80
C ASN A 77 17.96 14.67 14.77
N LYS A 78 19.30 14.63 14.65
CA LYS A 78 20.12 15.85 14.53
C LYS A 78 19.79 16.62 13.25
N ILE A 79 19.57 15.92 12.13
CA ILE A 79 19.20 16.54 10.85
C ILE A 79 17.85 17.24 10.94
N ILE A 80 16.83 16.59 11.50
CA ILE A 80 15.53 17.23 11.67
C ILE A 80 15.63 18.45 12.58
N PHE A 81 16.40 18.35 13.66
CA PHE A 81 16.63 19.47 14.56
C PHE A 81 17.25 20.66 13.82
N LEU A 82 18.32 20.43 13.05
CA LEU A 82 18.98 21.46 12.23
C LEU A 82 18.02 22.07 11.20
N LEU A 83 17.24 21.25 10.50
CA LEU A 83 16.25 21.72 9.53
C LEU A 83 15.17 22.59 10.18
N ARG A 84 14.70 22.23 11.38
CA ARG A 84 13.73 23.03 12.13
C ARG A 84 14.33 24.34 12.63
N LYS A 85 15.58 24.30 13.14
CA LYS A 85 16.31 25.49 13.58
C LYS A 85 16.48 26.50 12.45
N ASN A 86 16.70 26.01 11.23
CA ASN A 86 16.86 26.84 10.03
C ASN A 86 15.53 27.13 9.31
N CYS A 87 14.38 26.86 9.93
CA CYS A 87 13.03 27.09 9.37
C CYS A 87 12.76 26.43 7.99
N CYS A 88 13.47 25.35 7.65
CA CYS A 88 13.32 24.66 6.37
C CYS A 88 12.20 23.61 6.42
N THR A 89 11.03 23.93 5.86
CA THR A 89 9.90 22.97 5.74
C THR A 89 10.01 22.11 4.48
N ILE A 90 10.85 21.07 4.52
CA ILE A 90 11.09 20.18 3.37
C ILE A 90 10.46 18.79 3.58
N ASN A 91 9.77 18.31 2.54
CA ASN A 91 9.25 16.95 2.49
C ASN A 91 10.38 15.90 2.41
N LYS A 92 10.25 14.79 3.16
CA LYS A 92 11.22 13.68 3.18
C LYS A 92 11.55 13.10 1.80
N LEU A 93 10.60 13.14 0.86
CA LEU A 93 10.86 12.73 -0.53
C LEU A 93 11.89 13.64 -1.22
N LYS A 94 11.76 14.95 -1.02
CA LYS A 94 12.66 15.94 -1.61
C LYS A 94 14.06 15.84 -0.99
N ILE A 95 14.15 15.54 0.31
CA ILE A 95 15.43 15.22 0.99
C ILE A 95 16.10 14.02 0.33
N ILE A 96 15.39 12.90 0.16
CA ILE A 96 15.95 11.69 -0.47
C ILE A 96 16.39 11.98 -1.91
N PHE A 97 15.57 12.69 -2.69
CA PHE A 97 15.90 13.04 -4.07
C PHE A 97 17.17 13.90 -4.15
N LEU A 98 17.29 14.93 -3.30
CA LEU A 98 18.49 15.76 -3.22
C LEU A 98 19.72 14.95 -2.84
N LEU A 99 19.60 14.11 -1.81
CA LEU A 99 20.69 13.23 -1.37
C LEU A 99 21.17 12.29 -2.48
N LEU A 100 20.25 11.64 -3.20
CA LEU A 100 20.60 10.78 -4.33
C LEU A 100 21.30 11.55 -5.45
N LYS A 101 20.87 12.79 -5.71
CA LYS A 101 21.50 13.65 -6.71
C LYS A 101 22.90 14.12 -6.28
N THR A 102 23.16 14.29 -4.98
CA THR A 102 24.50 14.66 -4.48
C THR A 102 25.48 13.49 -4.43
N THR A 103 24.98 12.25 -4.51
CA THR A 103 25.82 11.04 -4.45
C THR A 103 26.21 10.49 -5.83
N ILE A 104 25.55 10.97 -6.90
CA ILE A 104 25.87 10.68 -8.31
C ILE A 104 26.67 11.86 -8.84
#